data_AF-A0A2P8I1X4-F1
#
_entry.id   AF-A0A2P8I1X4-F1
#
_cell.length_a   1.000
_cell.length_b   1.000
_cell.length_c   1.000
_cell.angle_alpha   90.00
_cell.angle_beta   90.00
_cell.angle_gamma   90.00
#
_symmetry.space_group_name_H-M   'P 1'
#
loop_
_entity.id
_entity.type
_entity.pdbx_description
1 polymer ?
#
loop_
_entity_poly.entity_id
_entity_poly.type
_entity_poly.pdbx_seq_one_letter_code
_entity_poly.pdbx_strand_id
1 'polypeptide(L)'
;MSLRKVFRSRKGAGILAGATVVAVTAGLVVVGGTSASAAAGCRVDYTITNQWDTGFGANVTITNLGDAVSGWTLQWDFAAGQSVDSGWGGSFAQSGSTVTVTNAAWNGSIGTGASVTPGFNGKWSDSNPVPSSFKLNGVACTGSTTGTSTSTSTTTSTSTTTTTTNQNPPGGLVGWATQNGGTTGGGSSSSVSVGNSSALASAVSGTSASVVRVTSSFSCSGMIKVGSNKTILGASGVTISGCGLTLSGSKNVIIRNLSFSGWDDDAINVESGSTNVWIDHNSFTNGYDGAVDIKRASDFITVSWNRTYNHGKTMLLGHSDGNGSQDIGHLRVTYHHNYFDGSGTRHPRVRFGNPVHVFNNYYRDNEYGVASTMNAGVLVEGNYFENVDEPTLVGYAGSDPGALVQRNNYFVGSGSPESAGSVASIPYSYSVDNASGVKSTVVNGAGAGKISV
;
A
#
# COMPACT_ATOMS: atom_id res chain seq x y z
N MET A 1 39.22 11.63 91.62
CA MET A 1 37.99 11.07 92.22
C MET A 1 37.46 10.01 91.25
N SER A 2 37.81 8.74 91.48
CA SER A 2 36.92 7.69 92.05
C SER A 2 35.88 7.17 91.04
N LEU A 3 35.74 5.88 90.70
CA LEU A 3 36.25 4.61 91.24
C LEU A 3 35.96 3.47 90.23
N ARG A 4 36.88 2.49 90.21
CA ARG A 4 36.68 1.00 90.17
C ARG A 4 35.97 0.38 88.96
N LYS A 5 36.69 -0.39 88.13
CA LYS A 5 37.09 -1.82 88.27
C LYS A 5 35.90 -2.78 88.16
N VAL A 6 36.02 -3.85 87.34
CA VAL A 6 36.27 -5.24 87.81
C VAL A 6 36.17 -6.28 86.66
N PHE A 7 37.27 -7.05 86.46
CA PHE A 7 37.42 -8.50 86.17
C PHE A 7 36.76 -9.13 84.91
N ARG A 8 37.21 -10.22 84.27
CA ARG A 8 38.22 -11.30 84.46
C ARG A 8 38.38 -11.98 83.07
N SER A 9 39.60 -12.27 82.58
CA SER A 9 40.21 -13.63 82.50
C SER A 9 39.44 -14.70 81.70
N ARG A 10 39.97 -15.23 80.58
CA ARG A 10 40.88 -16.40 80.47
C ARG A 10 41.06 -16.89 79.01
N LYS A 11 42.33 -17.10 78.64
CA LYS A 11 42.97 -18.15 77.81
C LYS A 11 42.21 -18.84 76.65
N GLY A 12 42.89 -18.94 75.49
CA GLY A 12 42.67 -19.95 74.46
C GLY A 12 43.61 -19.73 73.27
N ALA A 13 44.28 -20.80 72.81
CA ALA A 13 45.45 -20.77 71.93
C ALA A 13 45.13 -21.18 70.47
N GLY A 14 45.96 -20.68 69.54
CA GLY A 14 46.38 -21.36 68.32
C GLY A 14 45.39 -21.52 67.15
N ILE A 15 45.78 -21.04 65.97
CA ILE A 15 45.91 -21.78 64.69
C ILE A 15 46.24 -20.77 63.57
N LEU A 16 47.12 -21.20 62.66
CA LEU A 16 47.62 -20.49 61.48
C LEU A 16 46.52 -20.08 60.48
N ALA A 17 46.62 -18.87 59.93
CA ALA A 17 46.31 -18.57 58.53
C ALA A 17 46.90 -17.19 58.16
N GLY A 18 47.68 -17.12 57.08
CA GLY A 18 48.26 -15.87 56.58
C GLY A 18 47.16 -14.90 56.14
N ALA A 19 47.17 -13.70 56.72
CA ALA A 19 46.31 -12.60 56.32
C ALA A 19 47.01 -11.78 55.22
N THR A 20 46.60 -12.03 53.97
CA THR A 20 46.77 -11.07 52.88
C THR A 20 45.86 -9.88 53.14
N VAL A 21 46.45 -8.69 53.16
CA VAL A 21 45.75 -7.41 53.32
C VAL A 21 44.90 -7.15 52.08
N VAL A 22 43.59 -7.35 52.18
CA VAL A 22 42.60 -6.90 51.20
C VAL A 22 42.38 -5.41 51.45
N ALA A 23 43.03 -4.58 50.65
CA ALA A 23 42.72 -3.16 50.55
C ALA A 23 41.40 -3.01 49.79
N VAL A 24 40.39 -2.48 50.49
CA VAL A 24 39.12 -2.04 49.91
C VAL A 24 39.39 -0.78 49.08
N THR A 25 39.48 -0.94 47.76
CA THR A 25 39.30 0.17 46.82
C THR A 25 37.92 0.04 46.19
N ALA A 26 37.13 1.08 46.41
CA ALA A 26 35.81 1.28 45.84
C ALA A 26 35.85 1.15 44.31
N GLY A 27 34.83 0.50 43.78
CA GLY A 27 34.74 0.16 42.37
C GLY A 27 34.64 1.37 41.44
N LEU A 28 35.20 1.17 40.25
CA LEU A 28 34.61 1.68 39.03
C LEU A 28 34.71 0.53 38.01
N VAL A 29 33.73 -0.36 38.02
CA VAL A 29 33.46 -1.17 36.84
C VAL A 29 32.92 -0.19 35.81
N VAL A 30 33.74 0.20 34.84
CA VAL A 30 33.21 0.74 33.58
C VAL A 30 32.53 -0.44 32.91
N VAL A 31 31.26 -0.66 33.29
CA VAL A 31 30.33 -1.35 32.41
C VAL A 31 30.30 -0.45 31.19
N GLY A 32 30.99 -0.87 30.13
CA GLY A 32 30.69 -0.38 28.80
C GLY A 32 29.20 -0.67 28.62
N GLY A 33 28.39 0.36 28.87
CA GLY A 33 26.96 0.28 28.64
C GLY A 33 26.83 -0.25 27.23
N THR A 34 26.18 -1.40 27.09
CA THR A 34 25.51 -1.67 25.84
C THR A 34 24.75 -0.38 25.54
N SER A 35 25.04 0.24 24.40
CA SER A 35 24.11 1.22 23.87
C SER A 35 22.79 0.49 23.83
N ALA A 36 21.93 0.74 24.82
CA ALA A 36 20.57 0.29 24.78
C ALA A 36 20.04 0.98 23.52
N SER A 37 19.95 0.21 22.44
CA SER A 37 19.28 0.66 21.23
C SER A 37 17.93 1.14 21.72
N ALA A 38 17.73 2.46 21.77
CA ALA A 38 16.49 3.03 22.25
C ALA A 38 15.38 2.37 21.44
N ALA A 39 14.45 1.70 22.13
CA ALA A 39 13.30 1.09 21.49
C ALA A 39 12.65 2.15 20.58
N ALA A 40 12.30 1.78 19.34
CA ALA A 40 11.69 2.70 18.39
C ALA A 40 10.47 3.36 19.04
N GLY A 41 10.59 4.64 19.40
CA GLY A 41 9.73 5.23 20.44
C GLY A 41 8.29 5.50 20.04
N CYS A 42 8.00 5.47 18.74
CA CYS A 42 6.68 5.74 18.16
C CYS A 42 6.72 5.64 16.63
N ARG A 43 5.54 5.48 16.04
CA ARG A 43 5.25 5.72 14.63
C ARG A 43 4.21 6.83 14.54
N VAL A 44 4.36 7.74 13.57
CA VAL A 44 3.41 8.83 13.35
C VAL A 44 2.90 8.79 11.92
N ASP A 45 1.58 8.72 11.74
CA ASP A 45 0.93 8.96 10.45
C ASP A 45 0.39 10.38 10.41
N TYR A 46 0.91 11.18 9.50
CA TYR A 46 0.35 12.50 9.20
C TYR A 46 -0.44 12.41 7.90
N THR A 47 -1.73 12.71 7.96
CA THR A 47 -2.64 12.64 6.81
C THR A 47 -3.32 13.98 6.60
N ILE A 48 -3.14 14.58 5.42
CA ILE A 48 -3.98 15.70 4.98
C ILE A 48 -5.37 15.15 4.68
N THR A 49 -6.38 15.56 5.45
CA THR A 49 -7.75 15.06 5.33
C THR A 49 -8.56 15.82 4.27
N ASN A 50 -8.26 17.11 4.09
CA ASN A 50 -8.80 17.96 3.04
C ASN A 50 -7.86 19.14 2.82
N GLN A 51 -7.81 19.72 1.62
CA GLN A 51 -7.00 20.90 1.33
C GLN A 51 -7.75 21.85 0.39
N TRP A 52 -7.62 23.15 0.63
CA TRP A 52 -8.17 24.24 -0.18
C TRP A 52 -7.13 25.34 -0.37
N ASP A 53 -7.47 26.38 -1.14
CA ASP A 53 -6.54 27.40 -1.65
C ASP A 53 -5.59 28.02 -0.61
N THR A 54 -6.02 28.18 0.64
CA THR A 54 -5.21 28.81 1.70
C THR A 54 -5.14 27.99 2.98
N GLY A 55 -5.66 26.75 2.98
CA GLY A 55 -5.72 25.94 4.19
C GLY A 55 -5.91 24.46 3.95
N PHE A 56 -5.82 23.70 5.03
CA PHE A 56 -5.93 22.26 5.01
C PHE A 56 -6.43 21.73 6.36
N GLY A 57 -7.09 20.58 6.34
CA GLY A 57 -7.31 19.75 7.51
C GLY A 57 -6.27 18.64 7.54
N ALA A 58 -5.81 18.25 8.73
CA ALA A 58 -4.89 17.14 8.92
C ALA A 58 -5.21 16.33 10.18
N ASN A 59 -5.00 15.01 10.10
CA ASN A 59 -4.98 14.09 11.23
C ASN A 59 -3.55 13.63 11.48
N VAL A 60 -3.17 13.50 12.76
CA VAL A 60 -1.84 13.03 13.17
C VAL A 60 -2.00 11.85 14.12
N THR A 61 -1.91 10.63 13.59
CA THR A 61 -2.02 9.41 14.40
C THR A 61 -0.67 9.06 15.01
N ILE A 62 -0.60 8.97 16.33
CA ILE A 62 0.58 8.54 17.08
C ILE A 62 0.34 7.11 17.51
N THR A 63 1.16 6.17 17.05
CA THR A 63 1.21 4.79 17.56
C THR A 63 2.42 4.65 18.48
N ASN A 64 2.19 4.31 19.75
CA ASN A 64 3.29 4.05 20.68
C ASN A 64 3.86 2.65 20.42
N LEU A 65 5.14 2.56 20.06
CA LEU A 65 5.82 1.28 19.82
C LEU A 65 6.76 0.89 20.96
N GLY A 66 6.93 1.77 21.96
CA GLY A 66 7.73 1.53 23.15
C GLY A 66 6.85 1.25 24.37
N ASP A 67 7.43 1.48 25.55
CA ASP A 67 6.72 1.37 26.83
C ASP A 67 5.51 2.31 26.90
N ALA A 68 4.47 1.89 27.61
CA ALA A 68 3.27 2.71 27.78
C ALA A 68 3.58 4.10 28.35
N VAL A 69 2.98 5.15 27.79
CA VAL A 69 3.14 6.53 28.24
C VAL A 69 1.86 7.03 28.91
N SER A 70 1.98 7.83 29.98
CA SER A 70 0.86 8.41 30.75
C SER A 70 0.68 9.92 30.53
N GLY A 71 1.32 10.44 29.50
CA GLY A 71 1.20 11.79 28.95
C GLY A 71 2.01 11.84 27.67
N TRP A 72 1.56 12.62 26.69
CA TRP A 72 2.29 12.73 25.43
C TRP A 72 2.38 14.17 24.94
N THR A 73 3.56 14.49 24.42
CA THR A 73 3.87 15.69 23.68
C THR A 73 4.45 15.27 22.34
N LEU A 74 3.77 15.63 21.25
CA LEU A 74 4.26 15.42 19.90
C LEU A 74 4.85 16.72 19.35
N GLN A 75 5.99 16.65 18.68
CA GLN A 75 6.62 17.79 18.03
C GLN A 75 7.05 17.46 16.60
N TRP A 76 6.87 18.41 15.68
CA TRP A 76 7.41 18.39 14.32
C TRP A 76 7.67 19.80 13.80
N ASP A 77 8.33 19.91 12.65
CA ASP A 77 8.55 21.17 11.95
C ASP A 77 7.81 21.19 10.61
N PHE A 78 7.17 22.31 10.30
CA PHE A 78 6.68 22.61 8.95
C PHE A 78 7.81 23.10 8.04
N ALA A 79 7.85 22.60 6.81
CA ALA A 79 8.96 22.84 5.89
C ALA A 79 8.74 24.02 4.91
N ALA A 80 7.50 24.50 4.75
CA ALA A 80 7.16 25.50 3.74
C ALA A 80 6.18 26.57 4.26
N GLY A 81 6.43 27.09 5.47
CA GLY A 81 5.69 28.23 6.01
C GLY A 81 4.25 27.93 6.45
N GLN A 82 3.88 26.66 6.59
CA GLN A 82 2.55 26.30 7.08
C GLN A 82 2.35 26.75 8.54
N SER A 83 1.10 27.02 8.90
CA SER A 83 0.72 27.37 10.27
C SER A 83 -0.51 26.62 10.75
N VAL A 84 -0.59 26.30 12.04
CA VAL A 84 -1.79 25.75 12.68
C VAL A 84 -2.77 26.88 12.97
N ASP A 85 -4.04 26.70 12.59
CA ASP A 85 -5.13 27.67 12.85
C ASP A 85 -5.99 27.24 14.05
N SER A 86 -6.45 25.99 14.07
CA SER A 86 -7.24 25.42 15.17
C SER A 86 -7.03 23.90 15.25
N GLY A 87 -7.06 23.31 16.44
CA GLY A 87 -6.85 21.87 16.62
C GLY A 87 -7.83 21.23 17.62
N TRP A 88 -7.96 19.91 17.54
CA TRP A 88 -8.74 19.07 18.45
C TRP A 88 -7.97 17.78 18.80
N GLY A 89 -8.40 17.10 19.87
CA GLY A 89 -7.71 15.91 20.37
C GLY A 89 -6.34 16.19 21.01
N GLY A 90 -5.96 17.46 21.17
CA GLY A 90 -4.74 17.93 21.84
C GLY A 90 -4.70 19.46 21.88
N SER A 91 -3.77 20.03 22.65
CA SER A 91 -3.49 21.47 22.66
C SER A 91 -2.32 21.78 21.74
N PHE A 92 -2.56 22.57 20.71
CA PHE A 92 -1.57 22.90 19.68
C PHE A 92 -0.93 24.26 19.97
N ALA A 93 0.39 24.33 19.87
CA ALA A 93 1.17 25.56 19.90
C ALA A 93 2.20 25.55 18.77
N GLN A 94 2.46 26.70 18.18
CA GLN A 94 3.47 26.84 17.12
C GLN A 94 4.37 28.04 17.39
N SER A 95 5.68 27.84 17.26
CA SER A 95 6.70 28.90 17.32
C SER A 95 7.64 28.75 16.13
N GLY A 96 7.61 29.72 15.20
CA GLY A 96 8.27 29.57 13.91
C GLY A 96 7.70 28.38 13.13
N SER A 97 8.57 27.50 12.63
CA SER A 97 8.17 26.25 11.96
C SER A 97 7.74 25.14 12.91
N THR A 98 8.11 25.22 14.19
CA THR A 98 7.95 24.11 15.14
C THR A 98 6.55 24.08 15.73
N VAL A 99 5.84 22.96 15.53
CA VAL A 99 4.55 22.68 16.14
C VAL A 99 4.76 21.73 17.32
N THR A 100 4.12 22.04 18.45
CA THR A 100 4.08 21.20 19.65
C THR A 100 2.62 20.92 20.01
N VAL A 101 2.28 19.66 20.21
CA VAL A 101 0.94 19.20 20.59
C VAL A 101 1.01 18.42 21.89
N THR A 102 0.32 18.89 22.92
CA THR A 102 0.19 18.16 24.20
C THR A 102 -1.17 17.47 24.28
N ASN A 103 -1.22 16.31 24.94
CA ASN A 103 -2.44 15.54 25.09
C ASN A 103 -3.60 16.33 25.73
N ALA A 104 -4.83 15.99 25.35
CA ALA A 104 -6.02 16.40 26.08
C ALA A 104 -6.15 15.59 27.39
N ALA A 105 -6.97 16.07 28.32
CA ALA A 105 -7.14 15.44 29.63
C ALA A 105 -7.58 13.96 29.56
N TRP A 106 -8.28 13.57 28.50
CA TRP A 106 -8.88 12.23 28.35
C TRP A 106 -8.05 11.25 27.50
N ASN A 107 -6.98 11.70 26.82
CA ASN A 107 -6.18 10.85 25.93
C ASN A 107 -4.68 10.83 26.26
N GLY A 108 -4.28 11.19 27.48
CA GLY A 108 -2.87 11.20 27.89
C GLY A 108 -2.20 9.83 27.92
N SER A 109 -2.97 8.75 28.10
CA SER A 109 -2.44 7.40 28.17
C SER A 109 -2.40 6.73 26.79
N ILE A 110 -1.21 6.30 26.35
CA ILE A 110 -1.03 5.47 25.15
C ILE A 110 -0.25 4.22 25.53
N GLY A 111 -0.95 3.08 25.60
CA GLY A 111 -0.31 1.77 25.82
C GLY A 111 0.60 1.37 24.64
N THR A 112 1.48 0.39 24.86
CA THR A 112 2.28 -0.20 23.78
C THR A 112 1.35 -0.77 22.69
N GLY A 113 1.60 -0.39 21.44
CA GLY A 113 0.78 -0.72 20.27
C GLY A 113 -0.52 0.09 20.14
N ALA A 114 -0.91 0.87 21.15
CA ALA A 114 -2.10 1.71 21.10
C ALA A 114 -1.82 3.01 20.32
N SER A 115 -2.90 3.68 19.89
CA SER A 115 -2.81 4.92 19.13
C SER A 115 -3.78 6.00 19.60
N VAL A 116 -3.41 7.25 19.34
CA VAL A 116 -4.28 8.44 19.46
C VAL A 116 -4.16 9.27 18.19
N THR A 117 -5.23 9.98 17.81
CA THR A 117 -5.27 10.76 16.56
C THR A 117 -5.82 12.16 16.82
N PRO A 118 -5.01 13.11 17.31
CA PRO A 118 -5.33 14.53 17.22
C PRO A 118 -5.47 14.97 15.75
N GLY A 119 -6.25 16.03 15.53
CA GLY A 119 -6.41 16.64 14.21
C GLY A 119 -6.41 18.16 14.31
N PHE A 120 -6.19 18.84 13.18
CA PHE A 120 -6.17 20.29 13.12
C PHE A 120 -6.49 20.83 11.74
N ASN A 121 -6.93 22.09 11.69
CA ASN A 121 -6.94 22.91 10.49
C ASN A 121 -5.70 23.80 10.50
N GLY A 122 -5.01 23.87 9.37
CA GLY A 122 -3.84 24.72 9.13
C GLY A 122 -3.98 25.60 7.90
N LYS A 123 -3.05 26.53 7.75
CA LYS A 123 -2.90 27.46 6.63
C LYS A 123 -1.60 27.21 5.88
N TRP A 124 -1.61 27.48 4.60
CA TRP A 124 -0.44 27.41 3.71
C TRP A 124 -0.58 28.49 2.62
N SER A 125 0.54 28.85 1.98
CA SER A 125 0.57 29.85 0.89
C SER A 125 1.09 29.29 -0.44
N ASP A 126 2.26 28.65 -0.43
CA ASP A 126 2.94 28.22 -1.66
C ASP A 126 2.93 26.70 -1.85
N SER A 127 3.24 25.96 -0.79
CA SER A 127 3.19 24.50 -0.80
C SER A 127 2.84 23.95 0.57
N ASN A 128 2.31 22.73 0.60
CA ASN A 128 1.95 22.04 1.82
C ASN A 128 2.64 20.65 1.93
N PRO A 129 3.98 20.60 2.03
CA PRO A 129 4.69 19.34 2.23
C PRO A 129 4.34 18.72 3.59
N VAL A 130 4.15 17.41 3.60
CA VAL A 130 3.92 16.63 4.82
C VAL A 130 5.23 16.54 5.65
N PRO A 131 5.20 16.80 6.97
CA PRO A 131 6.37 16.65 7.83
C PRO A 131 6.88 15.20 7.85
N SER A 132 8.19 15.00 7.83
CA SER A 132 8.83 13.68 7.80
C SER A 132 9.51 13.29 9.11
N SER A 133 9.59 14.20 10.08
CA SER A 133 10.29 14.00 11.36
C SER A 133 9.41 14.41 12.52
N PHE A 134 9.24 13.49 13.46
CA PHE A 134 8.42 13.68 14.64
C PHE A 134 9.19 13.28 15.90
N LYS A 135 8.88 13.92 17.03
CA LYS A 135 9.35 13.54 18.35
C LYS A 135 8.18 13.32 19.29
N LEU A 136 8.12 12.18 19.95
CA LEU A 136 7.19 11.91 21.05
C LEU A 136 7.95 12.01 22.37
N ASN A 137 7.50 12.92 23.25
CA ASN A 137 8.13 13.18 24.55
C ASN A 137 9.64 13.47 24.45
N GLY A 138 10.04 14.17 23.38
CA GLY A 138 11.45 14.51 23.11
C GLY A 138 12.26 13.40 22.43
N VAL A 139 11.71 12.18 22.29
CA VAL A 139 12.36 11.05 21.61
C VAL A 139 11.91 11.00 20.15
N ALA A 140 12.86 10.85 19.22
CA ALA A 140 12.54 10.74 17.80
C ALA A 140 11.67 9.51 17.50
N CYS A 141 10.58 9.71 16.76
CA CYS A 141 9.77 8.62 16.23
C CYS A 141 10.51 7.96 15.08
N THR A 142 11.17 6.84 15.36
CA THR A 142 11.93 6.04 14.39
C THR A 142 11.17 4.78 13.94
N GLY A 143 9.98 4.55 14.47
CA GLY A 143 9.06 3.53 13.98
C GLY A 143 8.57 3.94 12.59
N SER A 144 9.02 3.21 11.58
CA SER A 144 9.07 3.66 10.19
C SER A 144 7.82 4.40 9.70
N THR A 145 7.99 5.70 9.50
CA THR A 145 7.68 6.36 8.23
C THR A 145 8.85 6.08 7.27
N THR A 146 8.61 5.40 6.15
CA THR A 146 9.63 5.24 5.11
C THR A 146 9.93 6.60 4.49
N GLY A 147 11.06 7.20 4.87
CA GLY A 147 11.58 8.43 4.29
C GLY A 147 12.65 9.10 5.16
N THR A 148 13.91 8.67 5.04
CA THR A 148 15.08 9.39 5.61
C THR A 148 16.10 9.68 4.52
N SER A 149 16.45 10.96 4.37
CA SER A 149 17.76 11.39 3.86
C SER A 149 18.22 12.56 4.72
N THR A 150 19.41 12.45 5.32
CA THR A 150 20.15 13.56 5.93
C THR A 150 21.42 13.78 5.13
N SER A 151 21.60 15.03 4.69
CA SER A 151 22.73 15.54 3.91
C SER A 151 23.93 15.87 4.80
N THR A 152 25.13 15.45 4.39
CA THR A 152 26.40 16.10 4.76
C THR A 152 27.19 16.37 3.48
N SER A 153 27.54 17.64 3.27
CA SER A 153 28.17 18.17 2.06
C SER A 153 29.68 17.98 2.09
N THR A 154 30.24 17.31 1.07
CA THR A 154 31.62 17.55 0.60
C THR A 154 31.70 17.34 -0.91
N THR A 155 32.06 18.39 -1.63
CA THR A 155 32.35 18.44 -3.07
C THR A 155 33.53 17.56 -3.46
N THR A 156 33.38 16.67 -4.45
CA THR A 156 34.40 16.33 -5.47
C THR A 156 33.71 15.59 -6.63
N SER A 157 34.00 15.98 -7.87
CA SER A 157 33.45 15.42 -9.10
C SER A 157 33.88 13.96 -9.31
N THR A 158 32.99 13.09 -9.81
CA THR A 158 33.22 12.16 -10.94
C THR A 158 31.91 11.40 -11.26
N SER A 159 31.66 11.24 -12.56
CA SER A 159 30.58 10.51 -13.24
C SER A 159 30.21 9.16 -12.60
N THR A 160 28.93 8.90 -12.29
CA THR A 160 28.40 7.54 -12.07
C THR A 160 26.87 7.42 -12.28
N THR A 161 26.52 6.31 -12.92
CA THR A 161 25.23 5.69 -13.26
C THR A 161 24.10 5.84 -12.23
N THR A 162 22.91 6.24 -12.72
CA THR A 162 21.68 6.41 -11.94
C THR A 162 21.00 5.06 -11.67
N THR A 163 20.94 4.64 -10.42
CA THR A 163 20.05 3.55 -9.95
C THR A 163 18.81 4.16 -9.30
N THR A 164 17.70 4.18 -10.02
CA THR A 164 16.39 4.60 -9.50
C THR A 164 15.74 3.42 -8.78
N THR A 165 15.50 3.53 -7.47
CA THR A 165 14.67 2.58 -6.71
C THR A 165 13.18 2.91 -6.89
N ASN A 166 12.43 1.94 -7.41
CA ASN A 166 10.97 2.00 -7.57
C ASN A 166 10.29 2.29 -6.23
N GLN A 167 9.60 3.42 -6.09
CA GLN A 167 8.76 3.70 -4.93
C GLN A 167 7.41 2.97 -5.09
N ASN A 168 7.05 2.17 -4.09
CA ASN A 168 5.74 1.52 -4.00
C ASN A 168 4.65 2.58 -3.76
N PRO A 169 3.38 2.35 -4.13
CA PRO A 169 2.29 3.27 -3.86
C PRO A 169 2.03 3.32 -2.34
N PRO A 170 1.28 4.32 -1.83
CA PRO A 170 0.88 4.35 -0.43
C PRO A 170 0.21 3.01 -0.05
N GLY A 171 0.84 2.24 0.85
CA GLY A 171 0.35 0.93 1.31
C GLY A 171 0.92 -0.32 0.62
N GLY A 172 1.59 -0.19 -0.53
CA GLY A 172 2.21 -1.32 -1.23
C GLY A 172 1.22 -2.32 -1.87
N LEU A 173 1.75 -3.48 -2.30
CA LEU A 173 0.95 -4.57 -2.88
C LEU A 173 0.09 -5.24 -1.80
N VAL A 174 -1.22 -5.27 -2.02
CA VAL A 174 -2.19 -6.00 -1.19
C VAL A 174 -2.93 -7.02 -2.05
N GLY A 175 -3.37 -8.13 -1.46
CA GLY A 175 -4.23 -9.08 -2.14
C GLY A 175 -3.53 -10.35 -2.60
N TRP A 176 -4.16 -11.06 -3.53
CA TRP A 176 -3.76 -12.39 -3.94
C TRP A 176 -2.36 -12.47 -4.56
N ALA A 177 -1.86 -11.40 -5.17
CA ALA A 177 -0.50 -11.33 -5.68
C ALA A 177 0.59 -11.30 -4.58
N THR A 178 0.22 -11.11 -3.30
CA THR A 178 1.13 -11.28 -2.15
C THR A 178 1.33 -12.76 -1.76
N GLN A 179 0.41 -13.62 -2.18
CA GLN A 179 0.41 -15.04 -1.84
C GLN A 179 1.31 -15.82 -2.80
N ASN A 180 1.46 -17.12 -2.59
CA ASN A 180 2.26 -17.99 -3.47
C ASN A 180 3.70 -17.49 -3.70
N GLY A 181 4.36 -17.01 -2.64
CA GLY A 181 5.72 -16.46 -2.72
C GLY A 181 5.79 -14.97 -3.10
N GLY A 182 4.67 -14.33 -3.39
CA GLY A 182 4.58 -12.89 -3.64
C GLY A 182 4.92 -12.48 -5.07
N THR A 183 4.86 -11.17 -5.33
CA THR A 183 5.13 -10.57 -6.64
C THR A 183 6.13 -9.43 -6.49
N THR A 184 7.30 -9.58 -7.09
CA THR A 184 8.44 -8.65 -7.03
C THR A 184 8.87 -8.15 -8.43
N GLY A 185 8.33 -8.75 -9.50
CA GLY A 185 8.63 -8.41 -10.88
C GLY A 185 10.12 -8.59 -11.22
N GLY A 186 10.71 -7.54 -11.78
CA GLY A 186 12.15 -7.44 -12.06
C GLY A 186 13.02 -7.22 -10.82
N GLY A 187 12.42 -7.09 -9.62
CA GLY A 187 13.13 -6.89 -8.37
C GLY A 187 14.04 -5.66 -8.39
N SER A 188 15.30 -5.86 -7.99
CA SER A 188 16.34 -4.82 -7.96
C SER A 188 17.21 -4.78 -9.22
N SER A 189 16.79 -5.42 -10.32
CA SER A 189 17.52 -5.36 -11.59
C SER A 189 17.66 -3.92 -12.08
N SER A 190 18.78 -3.63 -12.74
CA SER A 190 18.97 -2.35 -13.41
C SER A 190 17.90 -2.13 -14.48
N SER A 191 17.44 -0.88 -14.61
CA SER A 191 16.38 -0.57 -15.55
C SER A 191 16.88 -0.43 -16.99
N VAL A 192 16.14 -1.01 -17.94
CA VAL A 192 16.29 -0.77 -19.38
C VAL A 192 15.22 0.21 -19.82
N SER A 193 15.61 1.30 -20.48
CA SER A 193 14.66 2.27 -21.04
C SER A 193 14.26 1.88 -22.46
N VAL A 194 12.97 1.96 -22.77
CA VAL A 194 12.41 1.66 -24.09
C VAL A 194 11.47 2.76 -24.54
N GLY A 195 11.50 3.10 -25.84
CA GLY A 195 10.67 4.15 -26.43
C GLY A 195 9.84 3.70 -27.63
N ASN A 196 9.82 2.40 -27.93
CA ASN A 196 9.02 1.83 -29.02
C ASN A 196 8.66 0.36 -28.74
N SER A 197 7.72 -0.17 -29.52
CA SER A 197 7.16 -1.52 -29.35
C SER A 197 8.19 -2.63 -29.55
N SER A 198 9.10 -2.51 -30.51
CA SER A 198 10.15 -3.52 -30.74
C SER A 198 11.10 -3.61 -29.55
N ALA A 199 11.56 -2.46 -29.03
CA ALA A 199 12.43 -2.41 -27.86
C ALA A 199 11.73 -2.95 -26.60
N LEU A 200 10.45 -2.60 -26.42
CA LEU A 200 9.63 -3.16 -25.34
C LEU A 200 9.56 -4.68 -25.46
N ALA A 201 9.16 -5.21 -26.62
CA ALA A 201 9.02 -6.65 -26.86
C ALA A 201 10.31 -7.42 -26.57
N SER A 202 11.47 -6.90 -26.99
CA SER A 202 12.76 -7.50 -26.65
C SER A 202 13.02 -7.51 -25.15
N ALA A 203 12.82 -6.36 -24.47
CA ALA A 203 13.15 -6.20 -23.05
C ALA A 203 12.24 -7.00 -22.11
N VAL A 204 11.00 -7.28 -22.51
CA VAL A 204 10.01 -8.01 -21.70
C VAL A 204 9.94 -9.50 -22.01
N SER A 205 10.72 -9.98 -22.97
CA SER A 205 10.78 -11.40 -23.32
C SER A 205 11.55 -12.26 -22.29
N GLY A 206 11.40 -13.58 -22.37
CA GLY A 206 12.16 -14.55 -21.57
C GLY A 206 11.89 -14.50 -20.07
N THR A 207 12.71 -15.18 -19.28
CA THR A 207 12.47 -15.41 -17.84
C THR A 207 13.42 -14.65 -16.92
N SER A 208 14.47 -14.01 -17.44
CA SER A 208 15.43 -13.24 -16.64
C SER A 208 14.77 -12.02 -15.99
N ALA A 209 15.15 -11.70 -14.75
CA ALA A 209 14.62 -10.55 -14.03
C ALA A 209 15.00 -9.22 -14.73
N SER A 210 14.01 -8.40 -15.07
CA SER A 210 14.24 -7.11 -15.74
C SER A 210 13.25 -6.05 -15.30
N VAL A 211 13.76 -4.84 -15.06
CA VAL A 211 12.95 -3.63 -14.90
C VAL A 211 13.00 -2.88 -16.22
N VAL A 212 11.84 -2.68 -16.85
CA VAL A 212 11.70 -2.03 -18.16
C VAL A 212 10.94 -0.72 -17.97
N ARG A 213 11.60 0.39 -18.24
CA ARG A 213 11.01 1.73 -18.16
C ARG A 213 10.55 2.18 -19.54
N VAL A 214 9.26 2.35 -19.73
CA VAL A 214 8.68 2.91 -20.95
C VAL A 214 8.78 4.43 -20.85
N THR A 215 9.64 5.05 -21.65
CA THR A 215 9.98 6.48 -21.54
C THR A 215 9.36 7.34 -22.62
N SER A 216 8.70 6.74 -23.61
CA SER A 216 8.02 7.46 -24.69
C SER A 216 6.76 6.74 -25.10
N SER A 217 5.73 7.51 -25.45
CA SER A 217 4.51 6.98 -26.06
C SER A 217 4.81 6.43 -27.44
N PHE A 218 4.15 5.34 -27.82
CA PHE A 218 4.27 4.75 -29.15
C PHE A 218 3.00 4.03 -29.57
N SER A 219 2.86 3.79 -30.87
CA SER A 219 1.79 2.99 -31.45
C SER A 219 2.32 1.65 -31.96
N CYS A 220 1.45 0.65 -31.96
CA CYS A 220 1.73 -0.73 -32.29
C CYS A 220 0.42 -1.44 -32.67
N SER A 221 0.50 -2.74 -32.99
CA SER A 221 -0.65 -3.61 -33.19
C SER A 221 -0.39 -4.99 -32.55
N GLY A 222 -1.45 -5.72 -32.26
CA GLY A 222 -1.42 -7.06 -31.69
C GLY A 222 -1.06 -7.10 -30.21
N MET A 223 -0.49 -8.22 -29.77
CA MET A 223 -0.16 -8.45 -28.37
C MET A 223 1.35 -8.66 -28.19
N ILE A 224 1.97 -7.80 -27.39
CA ILE A 224 3.37 -7.97 -27.00
C ILE A 224 3.45 -9.02 -25.89
N LYS A 225 4.15 -10.12 -26.16
CA LYS A 225 4.32 -11.21 -25.19
C LYS A 225 5.29 -10.82 -24.09
N VAL A 226 4.81 -10.83 -22.84
CA VAL A 226 5.59 -10.57 -21.64
C VAL A 226 5.94 -11.90 -20.97
N GLY A 227 7.23 -12.15 -20.75
CA GLY A 227 7.73 -13.32 -20.02
C GLY A 227 7.74 -13.11 -18.49
N SER A 228 8.44 -13.98 -17.77
CA SER A 228 8.47 -13.96 -16.30
C SER A 228 9.49 -12.97 -15.72
N ASN A 229 9.30 -12.60 -14.45
CA ASN A 229 10.20 -11.74 -13.65
C ASN A 229 10.37 -10.35 -14.27
N LYS A 230 9.28 -9.71 -14.65
CA LYS A 230 9.29 -8.41 -15.32
C LYS A 230 8.64 -7.35 -14.45
N THR A 231 9.25 -6.18 -14.37
CA THR A 231 8.56 -4.95 -13.97
C THR A 231 8.52 -4.05 -15.19
N ILE A 232 7.33 -3.76 -15.71
CA ILE A 232 7.12 -2.80 -16.80
C ILE A 232 6.54 -1.55 -16.16
N LEU A 233 7.26 -0.45 -16.26
CA LEU A 233 6.94 0.80 -15.59
C LEU A 233 6.86 1.95 -16.59
N GLY A 234 5.71 2.59 -16.69
CA GLY A 234 5.56 3.80 -17.50
C GLY A 234 6.16 5.02 -16.82
N ALA A 235 6.86 5.88 -17.58
CA ALA A 235 7.10 7.25 -17.16
C ALA A 235 5.77 8.04 -17.14
N SER A 236 5.73 9.16 -16.42
CA SER A 236 4.50 9.95 -16.31
C SER A 236 3.98 10.37 -17.70
N GLY A 237 2.72 10.04 -17.99
CA GLY A 237 2.03 10.42 -19.22
C GLY A 237 2.34 9.57 -20.46
N VAL A 238 3.09 8.46 -20.34
CA VAL A 238 3.35 7.59 -21.50
C VAL A 238 2.13 6.72 -21.84
N THR A 239 1.89 6.57 -23.14
CA THR A 239 0.77 5.78 -23.68
C THR A 239 1.27 4.73 -24.67
N ILE A 240 0.84 3.49 -24.47
CA ILE A 240 0.94 2.40 -25.45
C ILE A 240 -0.38 2.39 -26.23
N SER A 241 -0.31 2.66 -27.54
CA SER A 241 -1.50 2.76 -28.40
C SER A 241 -1.58 1.63 -29.42
N GLY A 242 -2.77 1.10 -29.67
CA GLY A 242 -2.98 0.15 -30.77
C GLY A 242 -2.65 -1.31 -30.45
N CYS A 243 -1.91 -1.59 -29.38
CA CYS A 243 -1.56 -2.94 -28.95
C CYS A 243 -1.73 -3.14 -27.45
N GLY A 244 -1.74 -4.40 -27.02
CA GLY A 244 -1.76 -4.80 -25.63
C GLY A 244 -0.58 -5.66 -25.21
N LEU A 245 -0.61 -6.13 -23.96
CA LEU A 245 0.37 -7.04 -23.38
C LEU A 245 -0.28 -8.40 -23.11
N THR A 246 0.35 -9.49 -23.52
CA THR A 246 -0.09 -10.85 -23.18
C THR A 246 0.91 -11.57 -22.29
N LEU A 247 0.42 -12.09 -21.18
CA LEU A 247 1.13 -12.96 -20.25
C LEU A 247 0.56 -14.36 -20.41
N SER A 248 1.29 -15.26 -21.06
CA SER A 248 0.86 -16.64 -21.30
C SER A 248 1.85 -17.60 -20.67
N GLY A 249 1.48 -18.15 -19.51
CA GLY A 249 2.36 -18.98 -18.66
C GLY A 249 3.46 -18.19 -17.93
N SER A 250 3.29 -16.87 -17.81
CA SER A 250 4.28 -15.97 -17.21
C SER A 250 4.07 -15.86 -15.70
N LYS A 251 5.17 -15.65 -14.97
CA LYS A 251 5.14 -15.58 -13.50
C LYS A 251 5.87 -14.35 -13.00
N ASN A 252 5.42 -13.81 -11.86
CA ASN A 252 6.10 -12.72 -11.16
C ASN A 252 6.26 -11.49 -12.07
N VAL A 253 5.15 -10.84 -12.41
CA VAL A 253 5.13 -9.68 -13.31
C VAL A 253 4.42 -8.49 -12.68
N ILE A 254 5.01 -7.31 -12.82
CA ILE A 254 4.42 -6.03 -12.42
C ILE A 254 4.23 -5.19 -13.69
N ILE A 255 3.01 -4.69 -13.91
CA ILE A 255 2.66 -3.75 -15.00
C ILE A 255 2.09 -2.50 -14.35
N ARG A 256 2.80 -1.38 -14.48
CA ARG A 256 2.54 -0.24 -13.61
C ARG A 256 2.74 1.11 -14.30
N ASN A 257 1.87 2.07 -13.97
CA ASN A 257 1.95 3.47 -14.43
C ASN A 257 1.88 3.67 -15.95
N LEU A 258 1.18 2.79 -16.68
CA LEU A 258 1.04 2.89 -18.13
C LEU A 258 -0.36 3.35 -18.51
N SER A 259 -0.46 4.19 -19.53
CA SER A 259 -1.73 4.39 -20.24
C SER A 259 -1.80 3.44 -21.44
N PHE A 260 -2.95 2.82 -21.65
CA PHE A 260 -3.27 2.02 -22.83
C PHE A 260 -4.45 2.65 -23.56
N SER A 261 -4.36 2.71 -24.89
CA SER A 261 -5.46 3.22 -25.71
C SER A 261 -5.58 2.52 -27.05
N GLY A 262 -6.80 2.29 -27.55
CA GLY A 262 -7.00 1.88 -28.94
C GLY A 262 -6.46 0.48 -29.27
N TRP A 263 -6.25 -0.39 -28.28
CA TRP A 263 -5.75 -1.74 -28.52
C TRP A 263 -6.73 -2.58 -29.35
N ASP A 264 -6.20 -3.49 -30.17
CA ASP A 264 -6.96 -4.29 -31.15
C ASP A 264 -7.48 -5.63 -30.61
N ASP A 265 -7.02 -6.07 -29.43
CA ASP A 265 -7.50 -7.25 -28.70
C ASP A 265 -7.87 -6.86 -27.24
N ASP A 266 -7.03 -7.24 -26.25
CA ASP A 266 -7.11 -6.79 -24.86
C ASP A 266 -5.97 -5.80 -24.53
N ALA A 267 -6.14 -4.87 -23.58
CA ALA A 267 -4.99 -4.04 -23.16
C ALA A 267 -3.96 -4.86 -22.39
N ILE A 268 -4.43 -5.70 -21.46
CA ILE A 268 -3.63 -6.68 -20.72
C ILE A 268 -4.41 -8.00 -20.67
N ASN A 269 -3.85 -9.03 -21.27
CA ASN A 269 -4.36 -10.40 -21.23
C ASN A 269 -3.42 -11.27 -20.37
N VAL A 270 -3.95 -11.88 -19.32
CA VAL A 270 -3.25 -12.81 -18.42
C VAL A 270 -3.89 -14.19 -18.53
N GLU A 271 -3.15 -15.15 -19.06
CA GLU A 271 -3.70 -16.45 -19.37
C GLU A 271 -2.72 -17.61 -19.22
N SER A 272 -3.23 -18.81 -19.49
CA SER A 272 -2.49 -20.06 -19.63
C SER A 272 -1.64 -20.36 -18.39
N GLY A 273 -2.24 -20.25 -17.21
CA GLY A 273 -1.60 -20.55 -15.94
C GLY A 273 -0.58 -19.50 -15.48
N SER A 274 -0.66 -18.26 -15.99
CA SER A 274 0.18 -17.16 -15.49
C SER A 274 -0.15 -16.87 -14.02
N THR A 275 0.87 -16.66 -13.18
CA THR A 275 0.68 -16.43 -11.74
C THR A 275 1.49 -15.27 -11.18
N ASN A 276 1.08 -14.73 -10.01
CA ASN A 276 1.82 -13.68 -9.30
C ASN A 276 2.01 -12.45 -10.20
N VAL A 277 0.89 -11.82 -10.54
CA VAL A 277 0.85 -10.64 -11.41
C VAL A 277 0.24 -9.47 -10.65
N TRP A 278 0.85 -8.30 -10.78
CA TRP A 278 0.35 -7.05 -10.22
C TRP A 278 0.14 -6.01 -11.32
N ILE A 279 -1.10 -5.60 -11.51
CA ILE A 279 -1.52 -4.60 -12.50
C ILE A 279 -1.95 -3.36 -11.72
N ASP A 280 -1.10 -2.33 -11.72
CA ASP A 280 -1.21 -1.23 -10.76
C ASP A 280 -1.12 0.16 -11.41
N HIS A 281 -1.98 1.11 -11.01
CA HIS A 281 -1.89 2.50 -11.46
C HIS A 281 -1.84 2.64 -12.99
N ASN A 282 -2.59 1.83 -13.73
CA ASN A 282 -2.68 1.96 -15.19
C ASN A 282 -3.98 2.68 -15.58
N SER A 283 -3.97 3.28 -16.77
CA SER A 283 -5.14 3.91 -17.37
C SER A 283 -5.54 3.16 -18.64
N PHE A 284 -6.83 2.85 -18.81
CA PHE A 284 -7.36 2.09 -19.95
C PHE A 284 -8.49 2.86 -20.61
N THR A 285 -8.42 3.06 -21.94
CA THR A 285 -9.46 3.78 -22.67
C THR A 285 -9.59 3.36 -24.13
N ASN A 286 -10.80 3.43 -24.68
CA ASN A 286 -11.08 3.35 -26.11
C ASN A 286 -10.46 2.12 -26.82
N GLY A 287 -10.53 0.94 -26.20
CA GLY A 287 -10.03 -0.31 -26.79
C GLY A 287 -11.09 -1.12 -27.51
N TYR A 288 -10.68 -2.17 -28.23
CA TYR A 288 -11.57 -3.05 -28.98
C TYR A 288 -12.27 -4.11 -28.12
N ASP A 289 -11.54 -4.91 -27.33
CA ASP A 289 -12.10 -5.94 -26.44
C ASP A 289 -11.94 -5.59 -24.94
N GLY A 290 -11.31 -6.46 -24.14
CA GLY A 290 -11.15 -6.29 -22.70
C GLY A 290 -10.10 -5.22 -22.36
N ALA A 291 -10.27 -4.49 -21.26
CA ALA A 291 -9.15 -3.75 -20.70
C ALA A 291 -8.19 -4.73 -20.00
N VAL A 292 -8.69 -5.49 -19.02
CA VAL A 292 -7.89 -6.52 -18.33
C VAL A 292 -8.64 -7.84 -18.31
N ASP A 293 -8.10 -8.82 -19.03
CA ASP A 293 -8.65 -10.17 -19.12
C ASP A 293 -7.75 -11.16 -18.36
N ILE A 294 -8.35 -11.95 -17.47
CA ILE A 294 -7.64 -12.96 -16.68
C ILE A 294 -8.36 -14.30 -16.85
N LYS A 295 -7.71 -15.30 -17.44
CA LYS A 295 -8.37 -16.54 -17.88
C LYS A 295 -7.46 -17.77 -17.83
N ARG A 296 -8.03 -18.95 -18.09
CA ARG A 296 -7.28 -20.20 -18.33
C ARG A 296 -6.31 -20.56 -17.20
N ALA A 297 -6.86 -20.80 -16.01
CA ALA A 297 -6.13 -21.17 -14.79
C ALA A 297 -5.08 -20.16 -14.31
N SER A 298 -5.10 -18.92 -14.79
CA SER A 298 -4.30 -17.85 -14.20
C SER A 298 -4.69 -17.62 -12.73
N ASP A 299 -3.74 -17.17 -11.91
CA ASP A 299 -3.94 -17.22 -10.45
C ASP A 299 -3.02 -16.28 -9.67
N PHE A 300 -3.40 -15.94 -8.44
CA PHE A 300 -2.61 -15.05 -7.57
C PHE A 300 -2.34 -13.68 -8.18
N ILE A 301 -3.41 -12.95 -8.52
CA ILE A 301 -3.31 -11.67 -9.24
C ILE A 301 -3.93 -10.54 -8.40
N THR A 302 -3.32 -9.36 -8.43
CA THR A 302 -3.90 -8.12 -7.89
C THR A 302 -4.03 -7.12 -9.02
N VAL A 303 -5.21 -6.53 -9.15
CA VAL A 303 -5.53 -5.41 -10.05
C VAL A 303 -5.90 -4.23 -9.16
N SER A 304 -5.02 -3.23 -9.06
CA SER A 304 -5.20 -2.13 -8.12
C SER A 304 -4.98 -0.74 -8.69
N TRP A 305 -5.70 0.24 -8.16
CA TRP A 305 -5.47 1.66 -8.50
C TRP A 305 -5.51 1.97 -10.00
N ASN A 306 -6.17 1.15 -10.82
CA ASN A 306 -6.28 1.42 -12.24
C ASN A 306 -7.51 2.30 -12.52
N ARG A 307 -7.48 3.05 -13.61
CA ARG A 307 -8.65 3.79 -14.11
C ARG A 307 -9.07 3.26 -15.47
N THR A 308 -10.34 2.93 -15.63
CA THR A 308 -10.93 2.59 -16.93
C THR A 308 -12.02 3.59 -17.26
N TYR A 309 -11.96 4.19 -18.46
CA TYR A 309 -12.88 5.26 -18.88
C TYR A 309 -13.04 5.27 -20.40
N ASN A 310 -14.20 5.72 -20.90
CA ASN A 310 -14.53 5.68 -22.33
C ASN A 310 -14.24 4.30 -22.97
N HIS A 311 -14.72 3.24 -22.31
CA HIS A 311 -14.43 1.87 -22.73
C HIS A 311 -15.64 0.96 -22.50
N GLY A 312 -15.83 -0.04 -23.37
CA GLY A 312 -17.01 -0.91 -23.33
C GLY A 312 -16.89 -2.12 -22.40
N LYS A 313 -15.88 -2.99 -22.64
CA LYS A 313 -15.70 -4.27 -21.94
C LYS A 313 -14.48 -4.17 -21.02
N THR A 314 -14.68 -4.07 -19.72
CA THR A 314 -13.61 -3.66 -18.79
C THR A 314 -12.75 -4.83 -18.31
N MET A 315 -13.24 -5.66 -17.40
CA MET A 315 -12.46 -6.71 -16.74
C MET A 315 -13.17 -8.06 -16.72
N LEU A 316 -12.67 -9.02 -17.49
CA LEU A 316 -13.16 -10.40 -17.51
C LEU A 316 -12.29 -11.31 -16.65
N LEU A 317 -12.89 -12.09 -15.77
CA LEU A 317 -12.23 -13.14 -15.00
C LEU A 317 -12.87 -14.49 -15.31
N GLY A 318 -12.19 -15.30 -16.11
CA GLY A 318 -12.71 -16.55 -16.67
C GLY A 318 -13.54 -16.31 -17.94
N HIS A 319 -13.03 -16.82 -19.06
CA HIS A 319 -13.51 -16.43 -20.39
C HIS A 319 -14.75 -17.16 -20.89
N SER A 320 -15.03 -18.37 -20.39
CA SER A 320 -16.06 -19.26 -20.97
C SER A 320 -16.74 -20.09 -19.90
N ASP A 321 -18.07 -20.19 -19.96
CA ASP A 321 -18.88 -21.04 -19.09
C ASP A 321 -18.52 -22.54 -19.22
N GLY A 322 -17.93 -22.93 -20.37
CA GLY A 322 -17.50 -24.31 -20.62
C GLY A 322 -16.09 -24.64 -20.09
N ASN A 323 -15.35 -23.68 -19.52
CA ASN A 323 -13.95 -23.88 -19.14
C ASN A 323 -13.73 -24.26 -17.67
N GLY A 324 -14.78 -24.70 -16.98
CA GLY A 324 -14.73 -25.01 -15.55
C GLY A 324 -13.68 -26.05 -15.17
N SER A 325 -13.41 -27.04 -16.03
CA SER A 325 -12.40 -28.08 -15.76
C SER A 325 -10.98 -27.52 -15.61
N GLN A 326 -10.69 -26.39 -16.23
CA GLN A 326 -9.41 -25.69 -16.12
C GLN A 326 -9.46 -24.60 -15.04
N ASP A 327 -10.57 -23.85 -14.92
CA ASP A 327 -10.60 -22.63 -14.11
C ASP A 327 -11.01 -22.86 -12.64
N ILE A 328 -11.71 -23.95 -12.32
CA ILE A 328 -12.09 -24.28 -10.93
C ILE A 328 -10.83 -24.57 -10.11
N GLY A 329 -10.72 -23.89 -8.95
CA GLY A 329 -9.55 -23.98 -8.07
C GLY A 329 -8.44 -22.95 -8.38
N HIS A 330 -8.64 -22.13 -9.41
CA HIS A 330 -7.74 -21.05 -9.82
C HIS A 330 -8.46 -19.69 -9.76
N LEU A 331 -7.97 -18.71 -10.54
CA LEU A 331 -8.59 -17.39 -10.71
C LEU A 331 -8.76 -16.63 -9.39
N ARG A 332 -7.82 -16.78 -8.45
CA ARG A 332 -7.80 -15.99 -7.22
C ARG A 332 -7.24 -14.61 -7.51
N VAL A 333 -8.15 -13.65 -7.60
CA VAL A 333 -7.84 -12.27 -8.00
C VAL A 333 -8.39 -11.28 -6.98
N THR A 334 -7.59 -10.25 -6.70
CA THR A 334 -8.00 -9.09 -5.91
C THR A 334 -8.17 -7.89 -6.81
N TYR A 335 -9.30 -7.20 -6.70
CA TYR A 335 -9.55 -5.91 -7.34
C TYR A 335 -9.73 -4.86 -6.25
N HIS A 336 -8.82 -3.88 -6.17
CA HIS A 336 -9.00 -2.82 -5.17
C HIS A 336 -8.59 -1.43 -5.61
N HIS A 337 -9.33 -0.42 -5.13
CA HIS A 337 -9.04 0.99 -5.41
C HIS A 337 -9.02 1.33 -6.91
N ASN A 338 -9.66 0.52 -7.75
CA ASN A 338 -9.81 0.85 -9.16
C ASN A 338 -10.96 1.85 -9.34
N TYR A 339 -10.81 2.71 -10.34
CA TYR A 339 -11.82 3.65 -10.78
C TYR A 339 -12.44 3.17 -12.10
N PHE A 340 -13.70 2.75 -12.03
CA PHE A 340 -14.54 2.45 -13.18
C PHE A 340 -15.39 3.68 -13.50
N ASP A 341 -14.95 4.45 -14.49
CA ASP A 341 -15.39 5.83 -14.72
C ASP A 341 -16.23 5.91 -16.02
N GLY A 342 -17.51 5.55 -15.91
CA GLY A 342 -18.44 5.54 -17.03
C GLY A 342 -18.13 4.47 -18.09
N SER A 343 -17.31 3.47 -17.76
CA SER A 343 -17.10 2.31 -18.63
C SER A 343 -18.32 1.38 -18.65
N GLY A 344 -18.54 0.68 -19.76
CA GLY A 344 -19.78 -0.06 -20.00
C GLY A 344 -20.02 -1.22 -19.04
N THR A 345 -19.29 -2.32 -19.21
CA THR A 345 -19.58 -3.61 -18.56
C THR A 345 -18.33 -4.30 -18.00
N ARG A 346 -18.53 -5.33 -17.18
CA ARG A 346 -17.54 -6.28 -16.63
C ARG A 346 -16.63 -5.65 -15.56
N HIS A 347 -17.13 -5.35 -14.36
CA HIS A 347 -16.34 -4.65 -13.33
C HIS A 347 -16.14 -5.37 -11.97
N PRO A 348 -15.57 -6.58 -11.90
CA PRO A 348 -15.33 -7.54 -12.98
C PRO A 348 -16.56 -8.41 -13.26
N ARG A 349 -16.57 -9.11 -14.41
CA ARG A 349 -17.42 -10.30 -14.62
C ARG A 349 -16.62 -11.55 -14.29
N VAL A 350 -17.05 -12.32 -13.30
CA VAL A 350 -16.30 -13.43 -12.72
C VAL A 350 -16.95 -14.76 -13.01
N ARG A 351 -16.14 -15.74 -13.41
CA ARG A 351 -16.46 -17.17 -13.50
C ARG A 351 -15.46 -17.99 -12.70
N PHE A 352 -15.96 -19.02 -12.01
CA PHE A 352 -15.23 -20.09 -11.29
C PHE A 352 -14.28 -19.68 -10.16
N GLY A 353 -13.68 -18.49 -10.20
CA GLY A 353 -12.77 -18.02 -9.15
C GLY A 353 -13.48 -17.97 -7.80
N ASN A 354 -12.92 -18.65 -6.81
CA ASN A 354 -13.44 -18.66 -5.45
C ASN A 354 -12.30 -18.88 -4.42
N PRO A 355 -11.99 -17.90 -3.54
CA PRO A 355 -12.63 -16.60 -3.45
C PRO A 355 -11.94 -15.50 -4.28
N VAL A 356 -12.75 -14.69 -4.96
CA VAL A 356 -12.36 -13.42 -5.57
C VAL A 356 -12.71 -12.28 -4.62
N HIS A 357 -11.83 -11.29 -4.51
CA HIS A 357 -12.00 -10.19 -3.55
C HIS A 357 -12.05 -8.85 -4.29
N VAL A 358 -13.14 -8.11 -4.11
CA VAL A 358 -13.40 -6.82 -4.74
C VAL A 358 -13.67 -5.80 -3.65
N PHE A 359 -12.70 -4.92 -3.35
CA PHE A 359 -12.85 -3.96 -2.26
C PHE A 359 -12.36 -2.55 -2.54
N ASN A 360 -12.99 -1.56 -1.90
CA ASN A 360 -12.66 -0.13 -2.05
C ASN A 360 -12.54 0.35 -3.50
N ASN A 361 -13.26 -0.23 -4.46
CA ASN A 361 -13.31 0.30 -5.83
C ASN A 361 -14.39 1.38 -5.93
N TYR A 362 -14.23 2.30 -6.87
CA TYR A 362 -15.22 3.32 -7.18
C TYR A 362 -15.81 3.06 -8.57
N TYR A 363 -17.13 2.92 -8.60
CA TYR A 363 -17.95 2.71 -9.77
C TYR A 363 -18.81 3.93 -9.99
N ARG A 364 -18.79 4.47 -11.20
CA ARG A 364 -19.50 5.68 -11.58
C ARG A 364 -20.15 5.51 -12.95
N ASP A 365 -21.45 5.75 -13.03
CA ASP A 365 -22.19 5.81 -14.31
C ASP A 365 -21.98 4.55 -15.18
N ASN A 366 -21.91 3.37 -14.56
CA ASN A 366 -21.69 2.07 -15.23
C ASN A 366 -23.01 1.31 -15.42
N GLU A 367 -23.11 0.46 -16.44
CA GLU A 367 -24.28 -0.43 -16.65
C GLU A 367 -24.43 -1.40 -15.47
N TYR A 368 -23.35 -2.12 -15.13
CA TYR A 368 -23.29 -2.95 -13.93
C TYR A 368 -21.91 -2.92 -13.29
N GLY A 369 -21.87 -3.20 -11.99
CA GLY A 369 -20.63 -3.34 -11.23
C GLY A 369 -20.06 -4.75 -11.31
N VAL A 370 -20.22 -5.52 -10.24
CA VAL A 370 -19.61 -6.86 -10.09
C VAL A 370 -20.62 -7.95 -10.47
N ALA A 371 -20.27 -8.82 -11.41
CA ALA A 371 -21.09 -9.98 -11.74
C ALA A 371 -20.38 -11.27 -11.29
N SER A 372 -21.04 -12.04 -10.42
CA SER A 372 -20.59 -13.39 -10.01
C SER A 372 -21.38 -14.45 -10.75
N THR A 373 -20.72 -15.23 -11.60
CA THR A 373 -21.35 -16.21 -12.48
C THR A 373 -20.65 -17.57 -12.39
N MET A 374 -21.33 -18.62 -12.83
CA MET A 374 -20.90 -20.01 -12.70
C MET A 374 -20.54 -20.32 -11.24
N ASN A 375 -19.65 -21.27 -10.96
CA ASN A 375 -19.26 -21.61 -9.58
C ASN A 375 -18.32 -20.58 -8.90
N ALA A 376 -18.39 -19.30 -9.26
CA ALA A 376 -17.60 -18.24 -8.65
C ALA A 376 -18.03 -17.95 -7.20
N GLY A 377 -17.12 -17.42 -6.40
CA GLY A 377 -17.40 -16.85 -5.09
C GLY A 377 -16.72 -15.49 -4.95
N VAL A 378 -17.51 -14.41 -4.89
CA VAL A 378 -16.99 -13.04 -4.90
C VAL A 378 -17.38 -12.30 -3.63
N LEU A 379 -16.39 -11.83 -2.87
CA LEU A 379 -16.60 -10.92 -1.75
C LEU A 379 -16.49 -9.48 -2.26
N VAL A 380 -17.59 -8.73 -2.17
CA VAL A 380 -17.69 -7.33 -2.59
C VAL A 380 -17.83 -6.45 -1.35
N GLU A 381 -16.75 -5.81 -0.92
CA GLU A 381 -16.77 -5.05 0.33
C GLU A 381 -16.16 -3.64 0.29
N GLY A 382 -16.79 -2.69 0.98
CA GLY A 382 -16.27 -1.32 1.09
C GLY A 382 -16.25 -0.54 -0.23
N ASN A 383 -16.94 -0.97 -1.28
CA ASN A 383 -16.92 -0.29 -2.57
C ASN A 383 -17.91 0.89 -2.59
N TYR A 384 -17.65 1.88 -3.46
CA TYR A 384 -18.54 3.01 -3.72
C TYR A 384 -19.18 2.85 -5.10
N PHE A 385 -20.51 2.76 -5.16
CA PHE A 385 -21.29 2.73 -6.39
C PHE A 385 -22.08 4.03 -6.53
N GLU A 386 -21.89 4.74 -7.65
CA GLU A 386 -22.58 5.98 -7.99
C GLU A 386 -23.26 5.84 -9.34
N ASN A 387 -24.59 5.99 -9.39
CA ASN A 387 -25.39 5.87 -10.61
C ASN A 387 -25.09 4.58 -11.39
N VAL A 388 -24.99 3.46 -10.69
CA VAL A 388 -24.81 2.13 -11.30
C VAL A 388 -26.15 1.41 -11.30
N ASP A 389 -26.66 1.06 -12.47
CA ASP A 389 -27.99 0.46 -12.60
C ASP A 389 -28.05 -0.89 -11.88
N GLU A 390 -27.02 -1.71 -12.03
CA GLU A 390 -26.91 -3.04 -11.40
C GLU A 390 -25.58 -3.17 -10.62
N PRO A 391 -25.49 -2.71 -9.36
CA PRO A 391 -24.21 -2.65 -8.65
C PRO A 391 -23.54 -4.02 -8.47
N THR A 392 -24.34 -5.05 -8.19
CA THR A 392 -23.89 -6.43 -8.13
C THR A 392 -24.94 -7.36 -8.73
N LEU A 393 -24.45 -8.41 -9.41
CA LEU A 393 -25.26 -9.41 -10.11
C LEU A 393 -24.82 -10.83 -9.74
N VAL A 394 -25.80 -11.73 -9.67
CA VAL A 394 -25.61 -13.17 -9.45
C VAL A 394 -26.15 -13.92 -10.67
N GLY A 395 -25.23 -14.35 -11.54
CA GLY A 395 -25.55 -14.74 -12.93
C GLY A 395 -25.52 -13.52 -13.85
N TYR A 396 -25.38 -13.75 -15.16
CA TYR A 396 -25.46 -12.68 -16.17
C TYR A 396 -25.46 -13.26 -17.59
N ALA A 397 -26.30 -12.72 -18.47
CA ALA A 397 -26.34 -13.01 -19.91
C ALA A 397 -26.28 -14.51 -20.25
N GLY A 398 -27.10 -15.31 -19.55
CA GLY A 398 -27.20 -16.77 -19.74
C GLY A 398 -26.15 -17.60 -19.01
N SER A 399 -25.13 -16.98 -18.39
CA SER A 399 -24.24 -17.68 -17.46
C SER A 399 -24.96 -17.94 -16.14
N ASP A 400 -24.85 -19.17 -15.63
CA ASP A 400 -25.48 -19.58 -14.39
C ASP A 400 -25.06 -18.70 -13.20
N PRO A 401 -25.87 -18.60 -12.14
CA PRO A 401 -25.52 -17.94 -10.89
C PRO A 401 -24.23 -18.44 -10.23
N GLY A 402 -23.44 -17.52 -9.66
CA GLY A 402 -22.42 -17.82 -8.66
C GLY A 402 -22.80 -17.40 -7.25
N ALA A 403 -21.82 -17.36 -6.35
CA ALA A 403 -21.97 -16.81 -5.01
C ALA A 403 -21.37 -15.40 -4.94
N LEU A 404 -22.07 -14.51 -4.24
CA LEU A 404 -21.64 -13.14 -3.99
C LEU A 404 -22.08 -12.70 -2.61
N VAL A 405 -21.12 -12.24 -1.80
CA VAL A 405 -21.38 -11.67 -0.47
C VAL A 405 -20.99 -10.20 -0.49
N GLN A 406 -21.89 -9.36 0.00
CA GLN A 406 -21.65 -7.93 0.17
C GLN A 406 -21.34 -7.56 1.62
N ARG A 407 -20.45 -6.57 1.83
CA ARG A 407 -20.21 -5.95 3.15
C ARG A 407 -19.90 -4.47 3.01
N ASN A 408 -20.57 -3.62 3.79
CA ASN A 408 -20.22 -2.20 3.90
C ASN A 408 -20.03 -1.44 2.57
N ASN A 409 -20.76 -1.80 1.51
CA ASN A 409 -20.73 -1.03 0.26
C ASN A 409 -21.57 0.25 0.41
N TYR A 410 -21.20 1.30 -0.32
CA TYR A 410 -21.88 2.59 -0.33
C TYR A 410 -22.53 2.85 -1.68
N PHE A 411 -23.82 3.16 -1.69
CA PHE A 411 -24.62 3.31 -2.91
C PHE A 411 -25.23 4.70 -2.98
N VAL A 412 -25.03 5.39 -4.11
CA VAL A 412 -25.63 6.70 -4.41
C VAL A 412 -26.28 6.61 -5.78
N GLY A 413 -27.58 6.91 -5.88
CA GLY A 413 -28.30 6.90 -7.16
C GLY A 413 -28.25 5.57 -7.92
N SER A 414 -27.90 4.47 -7.25
CA SER A 414 -27.68 3.16 -7.86
C SER A 414 -28.86 2.22 -7.64
N GLY A 415 -28.99 1.18 -8.46
CA GLY A 415 -30.02 0.16 -8.31
C GLY A 415 -29.81 -0.77 -7.12
N SER A 416 -30.65 -1.79 -7.03
CA SER A 416 -30.62 -2.76 -5.93
C SER A 416 -29.52 -3.79 -6.15
N PRO A 417 -28.58 -3.99 -5.21
CA PRO A 417 -27.51 -4.95 -5.38
C PRO A 417 -27.97 -6.38 -5.07
N GLU A 418 -27.54 -7.36 -5.85
CA GLU A 418 -27.81 -8.79 -5.61
C GLU A 418 -26.75 -9.44 -4.71
N SER A 419 -27.14 -10.52 -4.02
CA SER A 419 -26.22 -11.39 -3.26
C SER A 419 -26.81 -12.78 -3.12
N ALA A 420 -25.94 -13.78 -3.09
CA ALA A 420 -26.35 -15.17 -2.94
C ALA A 420 -25.22 -16.06 -2.41
N GLY A 421 -25.60 -17.15 -1.74
CA GLY A 421 -24.68 -18.21 -1.33
C GLY A 421 -23.66 -17.76 -0.28
N SER A 422 -22.48 -18.38 -0.32
CA SER A 422 -21.35 -18.09 0.56
C SER A 422 -20.06 -18.06 -0.23
N VAL A 423 -19.08 -17.31 0.28
CA VAL A 423 -17.77 -17.10 -0.37
C VAL A 423 -16.69 -17.64 0.57
N ALA A 424 -15.68 -18.31 0.02
CA ALA A 424 -14.55 -18.79 0.81
C ALA A 424 -13.80 -17.62 1.49
N SER A 425 -13.09 -17.91 2.58
CA SER A 425 -12.39 -16.87 3.34
C SER A 425 -11.23 -16.24 2.57
N ILE A 426 -11.03 -14.94 2.75
CA ILE A 426 -9.86 -14.22 2.25
C ILE A 426 -8.68 -14.46 3.21
N PRO A 427 -7.56 -15.05 2.76
CA PRO A 427 -6.52 -15.53 3.67
C PRO A 427 -5.43 -14.49 3.99
N TYR A 428 -5.34 -13.39 3.25
CA TYR A 428 -4.34 -12.35 3.46
C TYR A 428 -4.88 -11.22 4.33
N SER A 429 -3.98 -10.49 4.99
CA SER A 429 -4.32 -9.26 5.71
C SER A 429 -4.60 -8.12 4.74
N TYR A 430 -5.60 -7.31 5.06
CA TYR A 430 -5.96 -6.09 4.34
C TYR A 430 -6.70 -5.15 5.30
N SER A 431 -6.90 -3.91 4.86
CA SER A 431 -7.78 -2.95 5.52
C SER A 431 -8.81 -2.47 4.51
N VAL A 432 -10.03 -2.30 4.98
CA VAL A 432 -11.14 -1.76 4.20
C VAL A 432 -11.31 -0.30 4.59
N ASP A 433 -11.39 0.57 3.61
CA ASP A 433 -11.58 2.00 3.88
C ASP A 433 -13.04 2.24 4.26
N ASN A 434 -13.34 3.41 4.81
CA ASN A 434 -14.72 3.83 4.89
C ASN A 434 -15.27 4.00 3.47
N ALA A 435 -16.27 3.20 3.12
CA ALA A 435 -16.83 3.14 1.77
C ALA A 435 -17.32 4.49 1.24
N SER A 436 -17.83 5.39 2.08
CA SER A 436 -18.25 6.73 1.61
C SER A 436 -17.06 7.64 1.26
N GLY A 437 -15.85 7.34 1.75
CA GLY A 437 -14.62 8.07 1.43
C GLY A 437 -13.90 7.54 0.19
N VAL A 438 -14.22 6.32 -0.26
CA VAL A 438 -13.54 5.63 -1.36
C VAL A 438 -13.54 6.44 -2.66
N LYS A 439 -14.63 7.14 -2.99
CA LYS A 439 -14.69 8.03 -4.16
C LYS A 439 -13.53 9.04 -4.17
N SER A 440 -13.31 9.74 -3.05
CA SER A 440 -12.24 10.74 -2.94
C SER A 440 -10.86 10.09 -3.06
N THR A 441 -10.64 9.00 -2.33
CA THR A 441 -9.38 8.25 -2.36
C THR A 441 -9.03 7.79 -3.78
N VAL A 442 -10.00 7.15 -4.45
CA VAL A 442 -9.81 6.52 -5.76
C VAL A 442 -9.67 7.55 -6.88
N VAL A 443 -10.46 8.62 -6.90
CA VAL A 443 -10.31 9.70 -7.91
C VAL A 443 -8.92 10.34 -7.85
N ASN A 444 -8.36 10.47 -6.64
CA ASN A 444 -7.05 11.07 -6.45
C ASN A 444 -5.90 10.13 -6.82
N GLY A 445 -6.00 8.84 -6.46
CA GLY A 445 -4.91 7.89 -6.63
C GLY A 445 -4.96 7.03 -7.90
N ALA A 446 -6.12 6.74 -8.48
CA ALA A 446 -6.21 5.76 -9.55
C ALA A 446 -5.79 6.30 -10.93
N GLY A 447 -5.12 5.45 -11.70
CA GLY A 447 -4.66 5.70 -13.06
C GLY A 447 -3.17 6.01 -13.17
N ALA A 448 -2.68 6.01 -14.42
CA ALA A 448 -1.32 6.39 -14.73
C ALA A 448 -1.06 7.88 -14.43
N GLY A 449 0.19 8.20 -14.08
CA GLY A 449 0.64 9.55 -13.73
C GLY A 449 0.33 9.97 -12.28
N LYS A 450 -0.24 9.06 -11.47
CA LYS A 450 -0.61 9.33 -10.07
C LYS A 450 0.47 8.93 -9.05
N ILE A 451 1.51 8.25 -9.51
CA ILE A 451 2.63 7.82 -8.69
C ILE A 451 3.95 8.34 -9.26
N SER A 452 4.90 8.60 -8.36
CA SER A 452 6.29 8.84 -8.72
C SER A 452 6.94 7.51 -9.10
N VAL A 453 7.62 7.49 -10.24
CA VAL A 453 8.19 6.28 -10.85
C VAL A 453 9.67 6.42 -11.08
#